data_AF-A0A7C4ZW00-F1
#
_entry.id   AF-A0A7C4ZW00-F1
#
_cell.length_a   1.000
_cell.length_b   1.000
_cell.length_c   1.000
_cell.angle_alpha   90.00
_cell.angle_beta   90.00
_cell.angle_gamma   90.00
#
_symmetry.space_group_name_H-M   'P 1'
#
loop_
_entity.id
_entity.type
_entity.pdbx_description
1 polymer ?
#
loop_
_entity_poly.entity_id
_entity_poly.type
_entity_poly.pdbx_seq_one_letter_code
_entity_poly.pdbx_strand_id
1 'polypeptide(L)'
;MIAGVQHRQTNAVWAFAYLALTIIFHAGLLWLISRAVISSSAGLLSIFWSVIISLIVAERMALTVLFSVARSPSIPPRLEDLPTRPRVALLYCTCDDALEECLNSLRSQEYENLAIFVLDDSLSEHSRELINSTGYTIVRRADRNGYKAGNLNNWLKTWGKKFDYFVIVDADSMLPPDFVRRMLLYAEHPANQGIAIFESRIMAWRPRTLFQRVLASGLAMANVMAIRLSNRLGITLSYGHNNLCRVSPLLAIGGFEEKYIGEDHATTLTLLAKGWGCQVVDVESFEGMPVNLEALNKRTYRWTRNDLQLLAHPWTKAPLALQFKLLIKSLTHCFWVAIVFQMMAL
;
A
#
# COMPACT_ATOMS: atom_id res chain seq x y z
N MET A 1 26.68 1.56 -17.14
CA MET A 1 27.08 1.72 -15.72
C MET A 1 27.19 3.17 -15.26
N ILE A 2 27.76 4.10 -16.05
CA ILE A 2 27.98 5.51 -15.64
C ILE A 2 26.66 6.31 -15.45
N ALA A 3 25.66 6.13 -16.33
CA ALA A 3 24.34 6.78 -16.20
C ALA A 3 23.58 6.36 -14.92
N GLY A 4 23.78 5.13 -14.46
CA GLY A 4 23.15 4.62 -13.22
C GLY A 4 23.76 5.22 -11.95
N VAL A 5 25.03 5.63 -11.97
CA VAL A 5 25.73 6.25 -10.83
C VAL A 5 25.33 7.72 -10.70
N GLN A 6 25.28 8.48 -11.81
CA GLN A 6 24.78 9.86 -11.81
C GLN A 6 23.30 9.94 -11.42
N HIS A 7 22.47 8.98 -11.87
CA HIS A 7 21.06 8.92 -11.48
C HIS A 7 20.88 8.59 -9.98
N ARG A 8 21.74 7.74 -9.40
CA ARG A 8 21.74 7.45 -7.95
C ARG A 8 22.22 8.64 -7.11
N GLN A 9 23.27 9.34 -7.52
CA GLN A 9 23.79 10.51 -6.79
C GLN A 9 22.81 11.67 -6.79
N THR A 10 22.18 11.97 -7.93
CA THR A 10 21.13 13.00 -8.01
C THR A 10 19.91 12.64 -7.17
N ASN A 11 19.45 11.38 -7.21
CA ASN A 11 18.34 10.94 -6.35
C ASN A 11 18.69 11.03 -4.85
N ALA A 12 19.94 10.78 -4.46
CA ALA A 12 20.39 10.95 -3.08
C ALA A 12 20.33 12.41 -2.63
N VAL A 13 20.80 13.37 -3.43
CA VAL A 13 20.70 14.81 -3.11
C VAL A 13 19.25 15.25 -2.92
N TRP A 14 18.33 14.79 -3.76
CA TRP A 14 16.91 15.09 -3.60
C TRP A 14 16.28 14.37 -2.40
N ALA A 15 16.70 13.15 -2.10
CA ALA A 15 16.31 12.44 -0.88
C ALA A 15 16.72 13.24 0.37
N PHE A 16 17.96 13.75 0.38
CA PHE A 16 18.48 14.57 1.45
C PHE A 16 17.79 15.94 1.52
N ALA A 17 17.52 16.60 0.40
CA ALA A 17 16.79 17.85 0.37
C ALA A 17 15.34 17.68 0.87
N TYR A 18 14.64 16.65 0.41
CA TYR A 18 13.31 16.29 0.91
C TYR A 18 13.35 16.00 2.40
N LEU A 19 14.30 15.18 2.86
CA LEU A 19 14.44 14.84 4.26
C LEU A 19 14.73 16.07 5.12
N ALA A 20 15.64 16.95 4.68
CA ALA A 20 15.98 18.18 5.37
C ALA A 20 14.78 19.14 5.46
N LEU A 21 14.05 19.35 4.36
CA LEU A 21 12.85 20.20 4.35
C LEU A 21 11.77 19.66 5.28
N THR A 22 11.50 18.35 5.23
CA THR A 22 10.53 17.70 6.11
C THR A 22 10.97 17.76 7.57
N ILE A 23 12.25 17.55 7.88
CA ILE A 23 12.77 17.68 9.25
C ILE A 23 12.64 19.13 9.75
N ILE A 24 13.07 20.12 8.96
CA ILE A 24 12.99 21.54 9.35
C ILE A 24 11.55 21.94 9.62
N PHE A 25 10.63 21.55 8.72
CA PHE A 25 9.21 21.84 8.87
C PHE A 25 8.64 21.18 10.14
N HIS A 26 8.87 19.88 10.35
CA HIS A 26 8.35 19.17 11.53
C HIS A 26 9.03 19.61 12.84
N ALA A 27 10.31 20.00 12.81
CA ALA A 27 11.02 20.56 13.97
C ALA A 27 10.47 21.94 14.34
N GLY A 28 10.20 22.80 13.35
CA GLY A 28 9.51 24.08 13.55
C GLY A 28 8.10 23.89 14.09
N LEU A 29 7.39 22.88 13.59
CA LEU A 29 6.06 22.48 14.04
C LEU A 29 6.07 22.02 15.50
N LEU A 30 6.99 21.12 15.87
CA LEU A 30 7.20 20.64 17.24
C LEU A 30 7.59 21.77 18.19
N TRP A 31 8.43 22.71 17.75
CA TRP A 31 8.77 23.90 18.52
C TRP A 31 7.53 24.78 18.77
N LEU A 32 6.68 24.99 17.76
CA LEU A 32 5.42 25.73 17.90
C LEU A 32 4.43 25.00 18.84
N ILE A 33 4.33 23.67 18.73
CA ILE A 33 3.55 22.79 19.63
C ILE A 33 4.01 22.94 21.08
N SER A 34 5.31 22.91 21.32
CA SER A 34 5.86 23.03 22.68
C SER A 34 5.52 24.36 23.36
N ARG A 35 5.27 25.41 22.57
CA ARG A 35 4.88 26.75 23.06
C ARG A 35 3.37 26.88 23.28
N ALA A 36 2.54 26.23 22.47
CA ALA A 36 1.08 26.35 22.52
C ALA A 36 0.41 25.49 23.60
N VAL A 37 1.02 24.35 23.97
CA VAL A 37 0.48 23.41 24.98
C VAL A 37 0.49 23.99 26.41
N ILE A 38 1.12 25.14 26.64
CA ILE A 38 1.30 25.71 27.98
C ILE A 38 0.09 26.55 28.45
N SER A 39 -0.90 26.85 27.60
CA SER A 39 -2.11 27.55 28.07
C SER A 39 -3.26 27.43 27.08
N SER A 40 -4.31 26.62 27.35
CA SER A 40 -5.70 26.92 26.92
C SER A 40 -6.72 25.78 27.07
N SER A 41 -8.02 26.17 27.04
CA SER A 41 -9.22 25.34 27.02
C SER A 41 -9.38 24.52 25.72
N ALA A 42 -10.22 23.47 25.76
CA ALA A 42 -10.37 22.46 24.69
C ALA A 42 -10.60 23.01 23.27
N GLY A 43 -11.23 24.18 23.11
CA GLY A 43 -11.48 24.80 21.81
C GLY A 43 -10.24 25.42 21.14
N LEU A 44 -9.27 25.89 21.91
CA LEU A 44 -8.00 26.40 21.35
C LEU A 44 -7.08 25.25 20.95
N LEU A 45 -7.18 24.10 21.62
CA LEU A 45 -6.47 22.88 21.27
C LEU A 45 -6.94 22.30 19.93
N SER A 46 -8.24 22.36 19.61
CA SER A 46 -8.76 21.88 18.31
C SER A 46 -8.37 22.79 17.15
N ILE A 47 -8.40 24.11 17.33
CA ILE A 47 -7.88 25.09 16.36
C ILE A 47 -6.39 24.85 16.11
N PHE A 48 -5.64 24.67 17.20
CA PHE A 48 -4.22 24.38 17.15
C PHE A 48 -3.92 23.13 16.31
N TRP A 49 -4.56 21.99 16.61
CA TRP A 49 -4.38 20.76 15.83
C TRP A 49 -4.80 20.89 14.36
N SER A 50 -5.87 21.64 14.10
CA SER A 50 -6.33 21.90 12.73
C SER A 50 -5.30 22.69 11.91
N VAL A 51 -4.61 23.66 12.53
CA VAL A 51 -3.52 24.41 11.89
C VAL A 51 -2.33 23.50 11.61
N ILE A 52 -1.90 22.68 12.58
CA ILE A 52 -0.78 21.74 12.44
C ILE A 52 -1.01 20.80 11.25
N ILE A 53 -2.22 20.26 11.12
CA ILE A 53 -2.57 19.32 10.05
C ILE A 53 -2.69 20.03 8.71
N SER A 54 -3.26 21.24 8.68
CA SER A 54 -3.31 22.06 7.48
C SER A 54 -1.91 22.36 6.96
N LEU A 55 -0.95 22.61 7.86
CA LEU A 55 0.44 22.80 7.51
C LEU A 55 1.08 21.50 6.98
N ILE A 56 0.84 20.34 7.61
CA ILE A 56 1.35 19.04 7.10
C ILE A 56 0.78 18.75 5.71
N VAL A 57 -0.53 18.93 5.51
CA VAL A 57 -1.17 18.76 4.21
C VAL A 57 -0.60 19.74 3.19
N ALA A 58 -0.41 21.02 3.57
CA ALA A 58 0.18 22.03 2.71
C ALA A 58 1.64 21.69 2.34
N GLU A 59 2.45 21.20 3.27
CA GLU A 59 3.81 20.70 3.01
C GLU A 59 3.75 19.55 2.00
N ARG A 60 2.88 18.56 2.22
CA ARG A 60 2.72 17.42 1.30
C ARG A 60 2.34 17.89 -0.09
N MET A 61 1.36 18.78 -0.21
CA MET A 61 0.92 19.35 -1.49
C MET A 61 2.03 20.17 -2.15
N ALA A 62 2.72 21.02 -1.40
CA ALA A 62 3.82 21.83 -1.90
C ALA A 62 4.95 20.95 -2.43
N LEU A 63 5.29 19.86 -1.73
CA LEU A 63 6.25 18.87 -2.20
C LEU A 63 5.73 18.15 -3.45
N THR A 64 4.46 17.74 -3.49
CA THR A 64 3.87 17.14 -4.70
C THR A 64 4.00 18.07 -5.89
N VAL A 65 3.66 19.35 -5.73
CA VAL A 65 3.71 20.38 -6.78
C VAL A 65 5.15 20.64 -7.20
N LEU A 66 6.06 20.84 -6.24
CA LEU A 66 7.49 21.06 -6.49
C LEU A 66 8.06 19.90 -7.32
N PHE A 67 7.82 18.65 -6.91
CA PHE A 67 8.27 17.48 -7.66
C PHE A 67 7.54 17.34 -9.01
N SER A 68 6.28 17.75 -9.11
CA SER A 68 5.50 17.69 -10.35
C SER A 68 5.99 18.67 -11.41
N VAL A 69 6.42 19.86 -10.99
CA VAL A 69 6.98 20.89 -11.89
C VAL A 69 8.44 20.61 -12.20
N ALA A 70 9.22 20.17 -11.21
CA ALA A 70 10.66 19.99 -11.38
C ALA A 70 11.05 18.70 -12.11
N ARG A 71 10.20 17.66 -12.12
CA ARG A 71 10.53 16.33 -12.65
C ARG A 71 9.33 15.61 -13.26
N SER A 72 9.60 14.81 -14.29
CA SER A 72 8.63 13.85 -14.83
C SER A 72 8.31 12.73 -13.82
N PRO A 73 7.12 12.10 -13.92
CA PRO A 73 6.75 10.92 -13.11
C PRO A 73 7.82 9.82 -13.16
N SER A 74 8.12 9.20 -12.01
CA SER A 74 9.06 8.07 -11.93
C SER A 74 8.30 6.74 -12.07
N ILE A 75 7.80 6.49 -13.28
CA ILE A 75 7.12 5.24 -13.62
C ILE A 75 8.19 4.27 -14.14
N PRO A 76 8.27 3.02 -13.62
CA PRO A 76 9.18 2.02 -14.15
C PRO A 76 8.93 1.80 -15.65
N PRO A 77 9.95 1.52 -16.48
CA PRO A 77 9.71 1.19 -17.87
C PRO A 77 8.89 -0.10 -18.00
N ARG A 78 8.11 -0.21 -19.08
CA ARG A 78 7.33 -1.40 -19.42
C ARG A 78 7.68 -1.89 -20.81
N LEU A 79 7.41 -3.16 -21.05
CA LEU A 79 7.43 -3.75 -22.38
C LEU A 79 6.18 -3.34 -23.19
N GLU A 80 6.28 -3.46 -24.51
CA GLU A 80 5.15 -3.32 -25.43
C GLU A 80 4.31 -4.61 -25.47
N ASP A 81 4.97 -5.77 -25.48
CA ASP A 81 4.36 -7.09 -25.33
C ASP A 81 5.20 -8.01 -24.43
N LEU A 82 4.59 -9.09 -23.95
CA LEU A 82 5.23 -10.05 -23.08
C LEU A 82 6.01 -11.09 -23.89
N PRO A 83 7.35 -11.21 -23.70
CA PRO A 83 8.17 -12.17 -24.45
C PRO A 83 7.89 -13.61 -24.04
N THR A 84 7.44 -13.79 -22.80
CA THR A 84 7.06 -15.08 -22.20
C THR A 84 5.67 -14.95 -21.59
N ARG A 85 5.02 -16.08 -21.29
CA ARG A 85 3.75 -16.11 -20.56
C ARG A 85 3.97 -16.72 -19.18
N PRO A 86 4.58 -15.99 -18.22
CA PRO A 86 4.85 -16.51 -16.88
C PRO A 86 3.54 -16.95 -16.20
N ARG A 87 3.64 -17.93 -15.33
CA ARG A 87 2.48 -18.49 -14.64
C ARG A 87 2.13 -17.62 -13.43
N VAL A 88 0.89 -17.13 -13.40
CA VAL A 88 0.41 -16.20 -12.37
C VAL A 88 -0.71 -16.83 -11.55
N ALA A 89 -0.69 -16.60 -10.24
CA ALA A 89 -1.83 -16.88 -9.38
C ALA A 89 -2.54 -15.58 -8.99
N LEU A 90 -3.87 -15.55 -8.99
CA LEU A 90 -4.65 -14.47 -8.38
C LEU A 90 -5.22 -14.98 -7.06
N LEU A 91 -4.88 -14.31 -5.96
CA LEU A 91 -5.22 -14.72 -4.60
C LEU A 91 -6.27 -13.77 -4.02
N TYR A 92 -7.53 -14.16 -4.08
CA TYR A 92 -8.63 -13.45 -3.43
C TYR A 92 -8.66 -13.79 -1.94
N CYS A 93 -8.39 -12.82 -1.08
CA CYS A 93 -8.30 -13.00 0.37
C CYS A 93 -9.61 -12.53 1.03
N THR A 94 -10.22 -13.40 1.84
CA THR A 94 -11.50 -13.07 2.51
C THR A 94 -11.62 -13.71 3.89
N CYS A 95 -12.34 -13.04 4.78
CA CYS A 95 -12.70 -13.51 6.10
C CYS A 95 -14.06 -12.92 6.50
N ASP A 96 -15.13 -13.66 6.20
CA ASP A 96 -16.53 -13.28 6.52
C ASP A 96 -17.01 -11.99 5.81
N ASP A 97 -16.34 -11.63 4.71
CA ASP A 97 -16.53 -10.36 3.98
C ASP A 97 -16.54 -10.53 2.45
N ALA A 98 -16.64 -11.76 1.96
CA ALA A 98 -16.67 -12.06 0.53
C ALA A 98 -17.82 -11.32 -0.18
N LEU A 99 -17.50 -10.68 -1.31
CA LEU A 99 -18.46 -9.96 -2.13
C LEU A 99 -18.65 -10.66 -3.48
N GLU A 100 -19.90 -10.98 -3.82
CA GLU A 100 -20.26 -11.71 -5.03
C GLU A 100 -19.77 -11.00 -6.29
N GLU A 101 -19.97 -9.69 -6.37
CA GLU A 101 -19.54 -8.90 -7.52
C GLU A 101 -18.02 -8.88 -7.71
N CYS A 102 -17.25 -8.85 -6.62
CA CYS A 102 -15.79 -8.89 -6.67
C CYS A 102 -15.32 -10.29 -7.10
N LEU A 103 -15.88 -11.35 -6.54
CA LEU A 103 -15.60 -12.74 -6.94
C LEU A 103 -15.93 -13.00 -8.42
N ASN A 104 -17.09 -12.51 -8.89
CA ASN A 104 -17.50 -12.64 -10.28
C ASN A 104 -16.59 -11.85 -11.22
N SER A 105 -16.07 -10.69 -10.78
CA SER A 105 -15.16 -9.89 -11.59
C SER A 105 -13.85 -10.62 -11.92
N LEU A 106 -13.41 -11.57 -11.09
CA LEU A 106 -12.16 -12.31 -11.33
C LEU A 106 -12.24 -13.18 -12.60
N ARG A 107 -13.44 -13.63 -13.00
CA ARG A 107 -13.63 -14.40 -14.26
C ARG A 107 -13.31 -13.59 -15.51
N SER A 108 -13.34 -12.26 -15.41
CA SER A 108 -13.09 -11.38 -16.55
C SER A 108 -11.61 -11.22 -16.88
N GLN A 109 -10.69 -11.79 -16.10
CA GLN A 109 -9.26 -11.67 -16.38
C GLN A 109 -8.88 -12.35 -17.71
N GLU A 110 -8.21 -11.60 -18.59
CA GLU A 110 -7.92 -12.00 -19.97
C GLU A 110 -6.54 -12.69 -20.12
N TYR A 111 -5.85 -12.96 -19.02
CA TYR A 111 -4.51 -13.56 -19.07
C TYR A 111 -4.58 -15.10 -19.07
N GLU A 112 -4.05 -15.72 -20.12
CA GLU A 112 -4.17 -17.17 -20.37
C GLU A 112 -3.53 -18.06 -19.29
N ASN A 113 -2.33 -17.70 -18.80
CA ASN A 113 -1.58 -18.52 -17.83
C ASN A 113 -1.88 -18.09 -16.38
N LEU A 114 -3.17 -17.95 -16.06
CA LEU A 114 -3.68 -17.50 -14.76
C LEU A 114 -4.39 -18.64 -14.02
N ALA A 115 -4.09 -18.81 -12.74
CA ALA A 115 -4.88 -19.63 -11.81
C ALA A 115 -5.51 -18.75 -10.72
N ILE A 116 -6.79 -18.94 -10.45
CA ILE A 116 -7.53 -18.16 -9.44
C ILE A 116 -7.69 -19.01 -8.17
N PHE A 117 -7.28 -18.45 -7.05
CA PHE A 117 -7.43 -19.01 -5.71
C PHE A 117 -8.30 -18.10 -4.84
N VAL A 118 -9.14 -18.71 -4.02
CA VAL A 118 -9.82 -18.04 -2.91
C VAL A 118 -9.17 -18.51 -1.62
N LEU A 119 -8.47 -17.61 -0.94
CA LEU A 119 -7.90 -17.83 0.38
C LEU A 119 -8.96 -17.47 1.42
N ASP A 120 -9.71 -18.49 1.83
CA ASP A 120 -10.92 -18.35 2.65
C ASP A 120 -10.63 -18.63 4.12
N ASP A 121 -10.61 -17.57 4.92
CA ASP A 121 -10.57 -17.67 6.37
C ASP A 121 -11.97 -17.63 7.00
N SER A 122 -13.07 -17.53 6.25
CA SER A 122 -14.44 -17.29 6.76
C SER A 122 -14.96 -18.41 7.65
N LEU A 123 -15.75 -18.07 8.68
CA LEU A 123 -16.59 -18.97 9.49
C LEU A 123 -18.08 -18.86 9.16
N SER A 124 -18.50 -17.72 8.61
CA SER A 124 -19.85 -17.42 8.15
C SER A 124 -20.28 -18.42 7.08
N GLU A 125 -21.44 -19.04 7.30
CA GLU A 125 -22.06 -19.95 6.34
C GLU A 125 -22.35 -19.23 5.02
N HIS A 126 -22.92 -18.03 5.09
CA HIS A 126 -23.21 -17.21 3.92
C HIS A 126 -21.99 -16.96 3.02
N SER A 127 -20.86 -16.55 3.62
CA SER A 127 -19.62 -16.33 2.86
C SER A 127 -19.09 -17.64 2.27
N ARG A 128 -19.17 -18.74 3.02
CA ARG A 128 -18.70 -20.05 2.53
C ARG A 128 -19.56 -20.59 1.39
N GLU A 129 -20.88 -20.46 1.47
CA GLU A 129 -21.80 -20.84 0.39
C GLU A 129 -21.50 -20.06 -0.89
N LEU A 130 -21.36 -18.74 -0.78
CA LEU A 130 -20.99 -17.89 -1.89
C LEU A 130 -19.66 -18.34 -2.51
N ILE A 131 -18.61 -18.51 -1.70
CA ILE A 131 -17.29 -18.94 -2.16
C ILE A 131 -17.34 -20.32 -2.83
N ASN A 132 -18.05 -21.28 -2.23
CA ASN A 132 -18.17 -22.64 -2.76
C ASN A 132 -18.87 -22.67 -4.14
N SER A 133 -19.76 -21.73 -4.41
CA SER A 133 -20.46 -21.63 -5.71
C SER A 133 -19.61 -21.05 -6.86
N THR A 134 -18.43 -20.50 -6.56
CA THR A 134 -17.60 -19.81 -7.56
C THR A 134 -16.92 -20.74 -8.56
N GLY A 135 -16.65 -21.99 -8.18
CA GLY A 135 -15.85 -22.93 -8.97
C GLY A 135 -14.33 -22.67 -8.95
N TYR A 136 -13.84 -21.72 -8.15
CA TYR A 136 -12.40 -21.46 -8.01
C TYR A 136 -11.70 -22.48 -7.12
N THR A 137 -10.36 -22.46 -7.13
CA THR A 137 -9.58 -23.26 -6.18
C THR A 137 -9.63 -22.63 -4.80
N ILE A 138 -10.32 -23.28 -3.87
CA ILE A 138 -10.49 -22.76 -2.51
C ILE A 138 -9.39 -23.31 -1.60
N VAL A 139 -8.73 -22.43 -0.86
CA VAL A 139 -7.74 -22.78 0.17
C VAL A 139 -8.28 -22.33 1.51
N ARG A 140 -8.53 -23.30 2.39
CA ARG A 140 -8.90 -23.09 3.78
C ARG A 140 -7.80 -23.66 4.68
N ARG A 141 -7.67 -23.10 5.87
CA ARG A 141 -6.70 -23.54 6.89
C ARG A 141 -7.41 -23.77 8.22
N ALA A 142 -6.82 -24.59 9.06
CA ALA A 142 -7.42 -25.01 10.33
C ALA A 142 -7.41 -23.90 11.40
N ASP A 143 -6.38 -23.05 11.38
CA ASP A 143 -6.24 -21.92 12.29
C ASP A 143 -6.01 -20.62 11.53
N ARG A 144 -6.37 -19.49 12.15
CA ARG A 144 -6.21 -18.14 11.60
C ARG A 144 -4.91 -17.46 12.12
N ASN A 145 -3.88 -18.24 12.48
CA ASN A 145 -2.63 -17.67 12.98
C ASN A 145 -1.98 -16.77 11.92
N GLY A 146 -1.41 -15.64 12.35
CA GLY A 146 -0.82 -14.67 11.43
C GLY A 146 -1.82 -13.95 10.52
N TYR A 147 -3.14 -14.12 10.72
CA TYR A 147 -4.19 -13.44 9.94
C TYR A 147 -3.95 -13.54 8.41
N LYS A 148 -4.15 -12.47 7.64
CA LYS A 148 -3.95 -12.44 6.18
C LYS A 148 -2.54 -12.90 5.77
N ALA A 149 -1.50 -12.46 6.50
CA ALA A 149 -0.12 -12.87 6.27
C ALA A 149 0.06 -14.40 6.34
N GLY A 150 -0.50 -15.01 7.39
CA GLY A 150 -0.44 -16.46 7.58
C GLY A 150 -1.22 -17.22 6.51
N ASN A 151 -2.33 -16.66 6.01
CA ASN A 151 -3.11 -17.28 4.93
C ASN A 151 -2.34 -17.24 3.61
N LEU A 152 -1.72 -16.09 3.30
CA LEU A 152 -0.80 -15.94 2.17
C LEU A 152 0.39 -16.90 2.28
N ASN A 153 0.98 -17.05 3.47
CA ASN A 153 2.09 -17.99 3.71
C ASN A 153 1.67 -19.46 3.56
N ASN A 154 0.47 -19.82 4.02
CA ASN A 154 -0.10 -21.15 3.82
C ASN A 154 -0.23 -21.48 2.32
N TRP A 155 -0.71 -20.53 1.52
CA TRP A 155 -0.72 -20.67 0.06
C TRP A 155 0.70 -20.74 -0.53
N LEU A 156 1.59 -19.82 -0.14
CA LEU A 156 2.95 -19.70 -0.67
C LEU A 156 3.76 -20.98 -0.44
N LYS A 157 3.63 -21.60 0.75
CA LYS A 157 4.27 -22.87 1.11
C LYS A 157 3.77 -24.04 0.26
N THR A 158 2.47 -24.08 -0.02
CA THR A 158 1.80 -25.22 -0.67
C THR A 158 1.87 -25.14 -2.20
N TRP A 159 1.67 -23.94 -2.75
CA TRP A 159 1.48 -23.70 -4.18
C TRP A 159 2.54 -22.79 -4.78
N GLY A 160 3.15 -21.90 -3.98
CA GLY A 160 3.98 -20.80 -4.48
C GLY A 160 5.01 -21.21 -5.52
N LYS A 161 5.76 -22.29 -5.27
CA LYS A 161 6.81 -22.81 -6.19
C LYS A 161 6.33 -23.18 -7.60
N LYS A 162 5.01 -23.29 -7.84
CA LYS A 162 4.42 -23.58 -9.15
C LYS A 162 4.15 -22.32 -9.98
N PHE A 163 4.38 -21.14 -9.43
CA PHE A 163 4.05 -19.85 -10.02
C PHE A 163 5.29 -18.94 -10.05
N ASP A 164 5.37 -18.09 -11.06
CA ASP A 164 6.40 -17.06 -11.16
C ASP A 164 5.99 -15.81 -10.37
N TYR A 165 4.68 -15.50 -10.44
CA TYR A 165 4.07 -14.35 -9.79
C TYR A 165 2.75 -14.72 -9.13
N PHE A 166 2.32 -13.87 -8.20
CA PHE A 166 0.95 -13.87 -7.71
C PHE A 166 0.42 -12.45 -7.53
N VAL A 167 -0.88 -12.27 -7.61
CA VAL A 167 -1.59 -11.02 -7.34
C VAL A 167 -2.39 -11.17 -6.05
N ILE A 168 -2.24 -10.23 -5.12
CA ILE A 168 -3.09 -10.19 -3.91
C ILE A 168 -4.32 -9.33 -4.22
N VAL A 169 -5.50 -9.85 -3.92
CA VAL A 169 -6.78 -9.15 -4.11
C VAL A 169 -7.58 -9.22 -2.81
N ASP A 170 -7.96 -8.06 -2.27
CA ASP A 170 -8.83 -7.99 -1.10
C ASP A 170 -10.29 -8.21 -1.46
N ALA A 171 -11.11 -8.55 -0.46
CA ALA A 171 -12.50 -8.93 -0.69
C ALA A 171 -13.35 -7.84 -1.37
N ASP A 172 -13.00 -6.57 -1.17
CA ASP A 172 -13.63 -5.36 -1.71
C ASP A 172 -12.89 -4.74 -2.91
N SER A 173 -11.96 -5.50 -3.51
CA SER A 173 -11.16 -5.05 -4.64
C SER A 173 -11.67 -5.58 -5.98
N MET A 174 -11.55 -4.73 -7.01
CA MET A 174 -11.85 -5.08 -8.39
C MET A 174 -10.67 -4.75 -9.30
N LEU A 175 -10.37 -5.69 -10.20
CA LEU A 175 -9.28 -5.56 -11.18
C LEU A 175 -9.86 -5.43 -12.60
N PRO A 176 -9.32 -4.54 -13.44
CA PRO A 176 -9.60 -4.55 -14.87
C PRO A 176 -9.31 -5.91 -15.53
N PRO A 177 -10.03 -6.32 -16.59
CA PRO A 177 -9.78 -7.57 -17.34
C PRO A 177 -8.33 -7.78 -17.76
N ASP A 178 -7.63 -6.70 -18.14
CA ASP A 178 -6.26 -6.70 -18.63
C ASP A 178 -5.20 -6.48 -17.53
N PHE A 179 -5.61 -6.43 -16.25
CA PHE A 179 -4.77 -6.05 -15.12
C PHE A 179 -3.50 -6.91 -15.04
N VAL A 180 -3.65 -8.23 -15.00
CA VAL A 180 -2.50 -9.15 -14.87
C VAL A 180 -1.50 -8.95 -16.01
N ARG A 181 -2.00 -8.88 -17.26
CA ARG A 181 -1.15 -8.66 -18.44
C ARG A 181 -0.39 -7.34 -18.33
N ARG A 182 -1.08 -6.26 -17.95
CA ARG A 182 -0.45 -4.93 -17.80
C ARG A 182 0.59 -4.88 -16.70
N MET A 183 0.33 -5.51 -15.55
CA MET A 183 1.32 -5.60 -14.47
C MET A 183 2.58 -6.37 -14.90
N LEU A 184 2.40 -7.47 -15.63
CA LEU A 184 3.51 -8.27 -16.16
C LEU A 184 4.39 -7.49 -17.15
N LEU A 185 3.83 -6.57 -17.94
CA LEU A 185 4.64 -5.75 -18.87
C LEU A 185 5.69 -4.92 -18.13
N TYR A 186 5.42 -4.51 -16.89
CA TYR A 186 6.42 -3.88 -16.02
C TYR A 186 7.32 -4.93 -15.39
N ALA A 187 6.75 -6.03 -14.86
CA ALA A 187 7.53 -7.02 -14.12
C ALA A 187 8.57 -7.75 -14.97
N GLU A 188 8.26 -8.06 -16.23
CA GLU A 188 9.18 -8.75 -17.14
C GLU A 188 10.22 -7.80 -17.78
N HIS A 189 10.10 -6.48 -17.59
CA HIS A 189 11.07 -5.54 -18.15
C HIS A 189 12.46 -5.71 -17.49
N PRO A 190 13.57 -5.86 -18.24
CA PRO A 190 14.90 -6.14 -17.67
C PRO A 190 15.39 -5.13 -16.63
N ALA A 191 15.05 -3.85 -16.79
CA ALA A 191 15.39 -2.81 -15.80
C ALA A 191 14.70 -2.98 -14.44
N ASN A 192 13.66 -3.81 -14.35
CA ASN A 192 12.81 -4.01 -13.17
C ASN A 192 13.10 -5.34 -12.45
N GLN A 193 14.19 -6.01 -12.77
CA GLN A 193 14.59 -7.29 -12.14
C GLN A 193 14.84 -7.17 -10.63
N GLY A 194 15.20 -5.99 -10.12
CA GLY A 194 15.39 -5.75 -8.69
C GLY A 194 14.12 -5.42 -7.90
N ILE A 195 12.93 -5.46 -8.53
CA ILE A 195 11.65 -5.14 -7.89
C ILE A 195 10.91 -6.43 -7.58
N ALA A 196 10.54 -6.65 -6.32
CA ALA A 196 9.77 -7.80 -5.88
C ALA A 196 8.26 -7.57 -5.91
N ILE A 197 7.80 -6.34 -5.63
CA ILE A 197 6.38 -5.97 -5.55
C ILE A 197 6.10 -4.81 -6.50
N PHE A 198 5.11 -4.99 -7.36
CA PHE A 198 4.58 -3.96 -8.25
C PHE A 198 3.19 -3.57 -7.77
N GLU A 199 3.05 -2.33 -7.30
CA GLU A 199 1.80 -1.76 -6.83
C GLU A 199 1.03 -1.13 -7.99
N SER A 200 -0.27 -1.32 -8.03
CA SER A 200 -1.14 -0.57 -8.96
C SER A 200 -1.50 0.81 -8.40
N ARG A 201 -2.00 1.69 -9.26
CA ARG A 201 -2.71 2.90 -8.85
C ARG A 201 -4.12 2.51 -8.41
N ILE A 202 -4.33 2.36 -7.11
CA ILE A 202 -5.66 2.06 -6.57
C ILE A 202 -6.55 3.29 -6.74
N MET A 203 -7.74 3.10 -7.30
CA MET A 203 -8.75 4.12 -7.54
C MET A 203 -10.03 3.80 -6.76
N ALA A 204 -10.82 4.83 -6.46
CA ALA A 204 -12.09 4.62 -5.76
C ALA A 204 -13.11 3.96 -6.69
N TRP A 205 -13.66 2.84 -6.25
CA TRP A 205 -14.71 2.15 -6.97
C TRP A 205 -16.07 2.82 -6.70
N ARG A 206 -16.63 3.44 -7.75
CA ARG A 206 -18.00 4.02 -7.79
C ARG A 206 -18.40 4.83 -6.53
N PRO A 207 -17.67 5.91 -6.15
CA PRO A 207 -18.04 6.74 -5.00
C PRO A 207 -19.41 7.42 -5.22
N ARG A 208 -20.43 6.99 -4.47
CA ARG A 208 -21.82 7.44 -4.67
C ARG A 208 -22.13 8.71 -3.88
N THR A 209 -21.56 8.87 -2.69
CA THR A 209 -21.82 10.01 -1.80
C THR A 209 -20.77 11.11 -1.95
N LEU A 210 -21.10 12.34 -1.54
CA LEU A 210 -20.11 13.42 -1.46
C LEU A 210 -18.95 13.02 -0.54
N PHE A 211 -19.25 12.37 0.59
CA PHE A 211 -18.25 11.83 1.51
C PHE A 211 -17.26 10.90 0.81
N GLN A 212 -17.74 9.90 0.06
CA GLN A 212 -16.90 8.98 -0.69
C GLN A 212 -16.09 9.69 -1.79
N ARG A 213 -16.67 10.68 -2.48
CA ARG A 213 -15.96 11.48 -3.50
C ARG A 213 -14.82 12.30 -2.90
N VAL A 214 -15.01 12.87 -1.70
CA VAL A 214 -13.95 13.57 -0.98
C VAL A 214 -12.83 12.59 -0.61
N LEU A 215 -13.15 11.41 -0.06
CA LEU A 215 -12.14 10.39 0.26
C LEU A 215 -11.38 9.92 -0.98
N ALA A 216 -12.08 9.72 -2.11
CA ALA A 216 -11.48 9.33 -3.38
C ALA A 216 -10.43 10.34 -3.88
N SER A 217 -10.60 11.63 -3.62
CA SER A 217 -9.61 12.65 -3.99
C SER A 217 -8.27 12.46 -3.26
N GLY A 218 -8.30 11.99 -2.00
CA GLY A 218 -7.10 11.69 -1.22
C GLY A 218 -6.29 10.54 -1.81
N LEU A 219 -6.99 9.53 -2.35
CA LEU A 219 -6.38 8.39 -3.03
C LEU A 219 -5.69 8.82 -4.33
N ALA A 220 -6.30 9.71 -5.11
CA ALA A 220 -5.66 10.28 -6.30
C ALA A 220 -4.35 11.02 -5.95
N MET A 221 -4.36 11.84 -4.89
CA MET A 221 -3.17 12.52 -4.39
C MET A 221 -2.09 11.54 -3.93
N ALA A 222 -2.47 10.48 -3.20
CA ALA A 222 -1.55 9.45 -2.74
C ALA A 222 -0.83 8.75 -3.90
N ASN A 223 -1.54 8.43 -4.99
CA ASN A 223 -0.94 7.85 -6.19
C ASN A 223 0.08 8.77 -6.87
N VAL A 224 -0.24 10.07 -6.99
CA VAL A 224 0.69 11.07 -7.55
C VAL A 224 1.96 11.13 -6.70
N MET A 225 1.80 11.16 -5.37
CA MET A 225 2.93 11.16 -4.43
C MET A 225 3.74 9.87 -4.51
N ALA A 226 3.10 8.72 -4.67
CA ALA A 226 3.81 7.47 -4.78
C ALA A 226 4.71 7.44 -6.03
N ILE A 227 4.18 7.81 -7.19
CA ILE A 227 4.92 7.78 -8.47
C ILE A 227 5.98 8.88 -8.55
N ARG A 228 5.70 10.09 -8.07
CA ARG A 228 6.64 11.21 -8.23
C ARG A 228 7.72 11.27 -7.16
N LEU A 229 7.40 10.80 -5.95
CA LEU A 229 8.30 10.87 -4.81
C LEU A 229 8.77 9.49 -4.35
N SER A 230 7.85 8.60 -3.93
CA SER A 230 8.24 7.34 -3.29
C SER A 230 9.01 6.42 -4.23
N ASN A 231 8.54 6.25 -5.46
CA ASN A 231 9.22 5.47 -6.50
C ASN A 231 10.61 6.01 -6.78
N ARG A 232 10.72 7.33 -6.97
CA ARG A 232 11.98 8.02 -7.28
C ARG A 232 13.03 7.84 -6.20
N LEU A 233 12.60 7.87 -4.94
CA LEU A 233 13.45 7.71 -3.77
C LEU A 233 13.70 6.23 -3.40
N GLY A 234 13.01 5.29 -4.03
CA GLY A 234 13.11 3.87 -3.70
C GLY A 234 12.57 3.53 -2.31
N ILE A 235 11.56 4.27 -1.84
CA ILE A 235 10.96 4.14 -0.49
C ILE A 235 9.48 3.76 -0.54
N THR A 236 9.00 3.21 -1.66
CA THR A 236 7.63 2.69 -1.78
C THR A 236 7.48 1.47 -0.88
N LEU A 237 6.36 1.43 -0.14
CA LEU A 237 5.95 0.30 0.69
C LEU A 237 4.71 -0.31 0.05
N SER A 238 4.53 -1.62 0.18
CA SER A 238 3.36 -2.29 -0.36
C SER A 238 2.07 -1.82 0.32
N TYR A 239 0.98 -1.74 -0.43
CA TYR A 239 -0.36 -1.45 0.12
C TYR A 239 -1.09 -2.70 0.61
N GLY A 240 -0.51 -3.89 0.40
CA GLY A 240 -1.04 -5.16 0.89
C GLY A 240 -2.06 -5.83 -0.03
N HIS A 241 -2.52 -5.18 -1.09
CA HIS A 241 -3.47 -5.70 -2.07
C HIS A 241 -3.36 -4.96 -3.40
N ASN A 242 -4.03 -5.47 -4.43
CA ASN A 242 -4.01 -4.95 -5.79
C ASN A 242 -2.58 -4.80 -6.35
N ASN A 243 -1.72 -5.73 -6.01
CA ASN A 243 -0.32 -5.72 -6.38
C ASN A 243 0.11 -7.06 -6.96
N LEU A 244 1.12 -7.02 -7.84
CA LEU A 244 1.76 -8.20 -8.41
C LEU A 244 3.08 -8.43 -7.67
N CYS A 245 3.23 -9.62 -7.10
CA CYS A 245 4.38 -10.05 -6.33
C CYS A 245 5.16 -11.13 -7.08
N ARG A 246 6.48 -11.01 -7.13
CA ARG A 246 7.36 -12.12 -7.54
C ARG A 246 7.35 -13.19 -6.45
N VAL A 247 7.16 -14.45 -6.83
CA VAL A 247 7.20 -15.56 -5.86
C VAL A 247 8.60 -15.75 -5.27
N SER A 248 9.62 -15.75 -6.13
CA SER A 248 10.99 -16.13 -5.73
C SER A 248 11.57 -15.27 -4.60
N PRO A 249 11.52 -13.91 -4.64
CA PRO A 249 11.97 -13.06 -3.55
C PRO A 249 11.22 -13.29 -2.24
N LEU A 250 9.90 -13.47 -2.31
CA LEU A 250 9.06 -13.72 -1.15
C LEU A 250 9.42 -15.06 -0.48
N LEU A 251 9.63 -16.12 -1.26
CA LEU A 251 10.12 -17.39 -0.74
C LEU A 251 11.52 -17.26 -0.12
N ALA A 252 12.40 -16.46 -0.73
CA ALA A 252 13.77 -16.28 -0.24
C ALA A 252 13.86 -15.56 1.11
N ILE A 253 12.85 -14.75 1.46
CA ILE A 253 12.75 -14.11 2.78
C ILE A 253 11.94 -14.91 3.80
N GLY A 254 11.40 -16.06 3.41
CA GLY A 254 10.58 -16.92 4.27
C GLY A 254 9.08 -16.63 4.24
N GLY A 255 8.62 -15.78 3.31
CA GLY A 255 7.21 -15.38 3.17
C GLY A 255 6.90 -14.00 3.76
N PHE A 256 5.62 -13.79 4.07
CA PHE A 256 5.08 -12.59 4.70
C PHE A 256 5.36 -12.56 6.20
N GLU A 257 5.53 -11.35 6.74
CA GLU A 257 5.81 -11.10 8.15
C GLU A 257 4.55 -11.21 9.04
N GLU A 258 4.28 -12.40 9.58
CA GLU A 258 3.06 -12.70 10.35
C GLU A 258 2.95 -12.02 11.73
N LYS A 259 4.04 -11.48 12.25
CA LYS A 259 4.09 -10.88 13.61
C LYS A 259 3.54 -9.45 13.65
N TYR A 260 3.36 -8.82 12.49
CA TYR A 260 2.94 -7.44 12.38
C TYR A 260 1.52 -7.35 11.84
N ILE A 261 0.74 -6.39 12.36
CA ILE A 261 -0.62 -6.11 11.88
C ILE A 261 -0.56 -5.39 10.52
N GLY A 262 0.51 -4.63 10.27
CA GLY A 262 0.86 -4.14 8.93
C GLY A 262 1.88 -5.07 8.29
N GLU A 263 1.45 -6.29 7.96
CA GLU A 263 2.30 -7.34 7.39
C GLU A 263 2.90 -6.92 6.05
N ASP A 264 2.18 -6.11 5.28
CA ASP A 264 2.53 -5.61 3.96
C ASP A 264 3.77 -4.71 4.00
N HIS A 265 3.76 -3.70 4.88
CA HIS A 265 4.87 -2.83 5.15
C HIS A 265 6.04 -3.59 5.76
N ALA A 266 5.80 -4.44 6.75
CA ALA A 266 6.85 -5.25 7.39
C ALA A 266 7.55 -6.14 6.36
N THR A 267 6.79 -6.85 5.53
CA THR A 267 7.32 -7.71 4.46
C THR A 267 8.11 -6.89 3.44
N THR A 268 7.61 -5.70 3.07
CA THR A 268 8.35 -4.80 2.17
C THR A 268 9.67 -4.32 2.78
N LEU A 269 9.71 -4.02 4.07
CA LEU A 269 10.94 -3.64 4.78
C LEU A 269 11.94 -4.80 4.81
N THR A 270 11.49 -6.03 5.05
CA THR A 270 12.32 -7.24 4.98
C THR A 270 12.87 -7.47 3.56
N LEU A 271 12.06 -7.26 2.52
CA LEU A 271 12.48 -7.31 1.11
C LEU A 271 13.55 -6.25 0.79
N LEU A 272 13.33 -5.01 1.21
CA LEU A 272 14.27 -3.90 1.00
C LEU A 272 15.60 -4.17 1.69
N ALA A 273 15.60 -4.73 2.91
CA ALA A 273 16.81 -5.15 3.61
C ALA A 273 17.59 -6.26 2.89
N LYS A 274 16.95 -6.95 1.93
CA LYS A 274 17.54 -7.98 1.06
C LYS A 274 17.83 -7.47 -0.36
N GLY A 275 17.68 -6.17 -0.61
CA GLY A 275 17.97 -5.54 -1.90
C GLY A 275 16.82 -5.57 -2.91
N TRP A 276 15.62 -6.00 -2.50
CA TRP A 276 14.44 -6.02 -3.35
C TRP A 276 13.60 -4.76 -3.17
N GLY A 277 13.24 -4.12 -4.28
CA GLY A 277 12.39 -2.92 -4.28
C GLY A 277 10.89 -3.22 -4.34
N CYS A 278 10.11 -2.20 -4.01
CA CYS A 278 8.69 -2.07 -4.32
C CYS A 278 8.49 -0.80 -5.16
N GLN A 279 7.61 -0.82 -6.16
CA GLN A 279 7.34 0.33 -7.04
C GLN A 279 5.88 0.36 -7.47
N VAL A 280 5.31 1.57 -7.56
CA VAL A 280 4.00 1.80 -8.18
C VAL A 280 4.15 1.88 -9.70
N VAL A 281 3.28 1.21 -10.44
CA VAL A 281 3.24 1.24 -11.90
C VAL A 281 1.97 1.92 -12.41
N ASP A 282 1.95 2.28 -13.68
CA ASP A 282 0.80 2.95 -14.31
C ASP A 282 -0.25 1.92 -14.80
N VAL A 283 -0.80 1.19 -13.83
CA VAL A 283 -1.91 0.24 -14.00
C VAL A 283 -2.93 0.56 -12.92
N GLU A 284 -4.21 0.64 -13.27
CA GLU A 284 -5.26 1.00 -12.32
C GLU A 284 -5.92 -0.25 -11.74
N SER A 285 -6.30 -0.17 -10.47
CA SER A 285 -7.21 -1.10 -9.81
C SER A 285 -8.28 -0.31 -9.06
N PHE A 286 -9.28 -0.99 -8.50
CA PHE A 286 -10.36 -0.32 -7.80
C PHE A 286 -10.64 -0.94 -6.43
N GLU A 287 -11.00 -0.11 -5.45
CA GLU A 287 -11.43 -0.56 -4.13
C GLU A 287 -12.62 0.26 -3.60
N GLY A 288 -13.40 -0.32 -2.70
CA GLY A 288 -14.50 0.36 -2.02
C GLY A 288 -14.02 1.47 -1.06
N MET A 289 -14.71 2.62 -1.10
CA MET A 289 -14.49 3.72 -0.14
C MET A 289 -15.39 3.56 1.09
N PRO A 290 -14.91 3.91 2.30
CA PRO A 290 -15.72 3.91 3.52
C PRO A 290 -17.06 4.65 3.31
N VAL A 291 -18.15 4.03 3.74
CA VAL A 291 -19.50 4.53 3.49
C VAL A 291 -19.91 5.66 4.44
N ASN A 292 -19.28 5.74 5.62
CA ASN A 292 -19.55 6.74 6.65
C ASN A 292 -18.32 7.00 7.54
N LEU A 293 -18.44 7.95 8.48
CA LEU A 293 -17.36 8.32 9.40
C LEU A 293 -16.92 7.18 10.32
N GLU A 294 -17.85 6.32 10.76
CA GLU A 294 -17.53 5.19 11.62
C GLU A 294 -16.63 4.16 10.90
N ALA A 295 -16.97 3.83 9.64
CA ALA A 295 -16.17 2.96 8.79
C ALA A 295 -14.78 3.56 8.51
N LEU A 296 -14.72 4.87 8.26
CA LEU A 296 -13.45 5.58 8.12
C LEU A 296 -12.62 5.52 9.40
N ASN A 297 -13.23 5.73 10.57
CA ASN A 297 -12.55 5.68 11.86
C ASN A 297 -11.95 4.29 12.12
N LYS A 298 -12.71 3.22 11.89
CA LYS A 298 -12.23 1.83 12.02
C LYS A 298 -11.02 1.57 11.13
N ARG A 299 -11.05 2.03 9.87
CA ARG A 299 -9.95 1.90 8.91
C ARG A 299 -8.71 2.66 9.38
N THR A 300 -8.86 3.95 9.70
CA THR A 300 -7.76 4.82 10.15
C THR A 300 -7.15 4.36 11.47
N TYR A 301 -7.96 3.88 12.42
CA TYR A 301 -7.48 3.34 13.68
C TYR A 301 -6.59 2.10 13.46
N ARG A 302 -7.01 1.17 12.59
CA ARG A 302 -6.22 0.00 12.21
C ARG A 302 -4.88 0.43 11.63
N TRP A 303 -4.88 1.32 10.64
CA TRP A 303 -3.65 1.83 10.02
C TRP A 303 -2.71 2.53 11.02
N THR A 304 -3.27 3.30 11.95
CA THR A 304 -2.48 3.96 13.01
C THR A 304 -1.80 2.94 13.90
N ARG A 305 -2.52 1.89 14.32
CA ARG A 305 -1.97 0.80 15.13
C ARG A 305 -0.86 0.06 14.38
N ASN A 306 -1.03 -0.20 13.09
CA ASN A 306 -0.03 -0.84 12.24
C ASN A 306 1.26 -0.01 12.21
N ASP A 307 1.16 1.28 11.91
CA ASP A 307 2.31 2.17 11.77
C ASP A 307 3.03 2.41 13.11
N LEU A 308 2.31 2.44 14.23
CA LEU A 308 2.92 2.53 15.56
C LEU A 308 3.67 1.24 15.94
N GLN A 309 3.11 0.07 15.63
CA GLN A 309 3.78 -1.21 15.87
C GLN A 309 5.08 -1.32 15.06
N LEU A 310 5.04 -0.89 13.79
CA LEU A 310 6.23 -0.87 12.93
C LEU A 310 7.28 0.11 13.45
N LEU A 311 6.88 1.31 13.87
CA LEU A 311 7.79 2.33 14.39
C LEU A 311 8.53 1.87 15.67
N ALA A 312 7.88 1.05 16.50
CA ALA A 312 8.47 0.50 17.71
C ALA A 312 9.61 -0.52 17.42
N HIS A 313 9.71 -1.04 16.18
CA HIS A 313 10.78 -1.96 15.79
C HIS A 313 11.96 -1.20 15.14
N PRO A 314 13.21 -1.46 15.55
CA PRO A 314 14.37 -0.80 14.96
C PRO A 314 14.72 -1.41 13.60
N TRP A 315 14.18 -0.82 12.52
CA TRP A 315 14.49 -1.18 11.13
C TRP A 315 15.87 -0.70 10.67
N THR A 316 16.93 -1.05 11.41
CA THR A 316 18.31 -0.54 11.23
C THR A 316 18.91 -0.80 9.84
N LYS A 317 18.41 -1.81 9.12
CA LYS A 317 18.83 -2.14 7.74
C LYS A 317 18.02 -1.39 6.67
N ALA A 318 16.91 -0.77 7.02
CA ALA A 318 16.13 0.04 6.10
C ALA A 318 16.82 1.41 5.88
N PRO A 319 16.74 2.00 4.67
CA PRO A 319 17.28 3.32 4.41
C PRO A 319 16.76 4.36 5.40
N LEU A 320 17.61 5.31 5.82
CA LEU A 320 17.23 6.35 6.79
C LEU A 320 15.99 7.14 6.32
N ALA A 321 15.92 7.48 5.03
CA ALA A 321 14.76 8.16 4.44
C ALA A 321 13.45 7.36 4.61
N LEU A 322 13.51 6.03 4.59
CA LEU A 322 12.35 5.17 4.81
C LEU A 322 11.97 5.11 6.30
N GLN A 323 12.94 5.06 7.21
CA GLN A 323 12.67 5.16 8.64
C GLN A 323 12.00 6.48 9.00
N PHE A 324 12.47 7.60 8.44
CA PHE A 324 11.80 8.89 8.57
C PHE A 324 10.40 8.89 7.94
N LYS A 325 10.22 8.27 6.76
CA LYS A 325 8.89 8.13 6.15
C LYS A 325 7.92 7.39 7.07
N LEU A 326 8.36 6.31 7.73
CA LEU A 326 7.56 5.59 8.72
C LEU A 326 7.18 6.50 9.90
N LEU A 327 8.14 7.20 10.50
CA LEU A 327 7.87 8.15 11.58
C LEU A 327 6.81 9.20 11.21
N ILE A 328 7.00 9.89 10.07
CA ILE A 328 6.04 10.92 9.64
C ILE A 328 4.67 10.31 9.35
N LYS A 329 4.62 9.12 8.75
CA LYS A 329 3.37 8.40 8.49
C LYS A 329 2.64 8.08 9.79
N SER A 330 3.33 7.51 10.79
CA SER A 330 2.76 7.20 12.10
C SER A 330 2.19 8.46 12.78
N LEU A 331 2.96 9.57 12.77
CA LEU A 331 2.49 10.85 13.33
C LEU A 331 1.24 11.35 12.61
N THR A 332 1.24 11.33 11.27
CA THR A 332 0.10 11.78 10.45
C THR A 332 -1.16 10.98 10.77
N HIS A 333 -1.05 9.65 10.90
CA HIS A 333 -2.16 8.77 11.25
C HIS A 333 -2.69 9.01 12.67
N CYS A 334 -1.81 9.20 13.67
CA CYS A 334 -2.22 9.57 15.02
C CYS A 334 -3.03 10.87 15.03
N PHE A 335 -2.63 11.88 14.24
CA PHE A 335 -3.38 13.13 14.12
C PHE A 335 -4.76 12.92 13.48
N TRP A 336 -4.86 12.10 12.44
CA TRP A 336 -6.15 11.78 11.82
C TRP A 336 -7.12 11.09 12.79
N VAL A 337 -6.64 10.13 13.59
CA VAL A 337 -7.48 9.47 14.61
C VAL A 337 -8.01 10.49 15.63
N ALA A 338 -7.16 11.43 16.06
CA ALA A 338 -7.57 12.48 17.00
C ALA A 338 -8.69 13.37 16.42
N ILE A 339 -8.62 13.74 15.13
CA ILE A 339 -9.68 14.52 14.48
C ILE A 339 -10.97 13.70 14.39
N VAL A 340 -10.90 12.49 13.84
CA VAL A 340 -12.11 11.68 13.60
C VAL A 340 -12.81 11.41 14.94
N PHE A 341 -12.04 11.16 16.00
CA PHE A 341 -12.58 11.04 17.35
C PHE A 341 -13.28 12.32 17.83
N GLN A 342 -12.68 13.51 17.62
CA GLN A 342 -13.32 14.78 17.95
C GLN A 342 -14.60 15.04 17.14
N MET A 343 -14.60 14.73 15.84
CA MET A 343 -15.77 14.88 14.98
C MET A 343 -16.92 13.97 15.38
N MET A 344 -16.63 12.79 15.95
CA MET A 344 -17.64 11.87 16.48
C MET A 344 -18.16 12.28 17.87
N ALA A 345 -17.47 13.18 18.58
CA ALA A 345 -17.85 13.67 19.89
C ALA A 345 -18.72 14.95 19.85
N LEU A 346 -18.88 15.54 18.67
CA LEU A 346 -19.80 16.64 18.34
C LEU A 346 -21.11 16.07 17.79
#